data_AF-A0A966I5X1-F1
#
_entry.id   AF-A0A966I5X1-F1
#
_cell.length_a   1.000
_cell.length_b   1.000
_cell.length_c   1.000
_cell.angle_alpha   90.00
_cell.angle_beta   90.00
_cell.angle_gamma   90.00
#
_symmetry.space_group_name_H-M   'P 1'
#
loop_
_entity.id
_entity.type
_entity.pdbx_description
1 polymer ?
#
loop_
_entity_poly.entity_id
_entity_poly.type
_entity_poly.pdbx_seq_one_letter_code
_entity_poly.pdbx_strand_id
1 'polypeptide(L)' 'DLSYLEQLFRKLRLAGIVTSVRGRNGGYIYAKSIDSITIKDVMDAVDEDLDATNCHGTHSCNDGKQCTRDQ' A
#
# COMPACT_ATOMS: atom_id res chain seq x y z
N ASP A 1 11.36 -13.95 4.03
CA ASP A 1 10.59 -13.34 2.92
C ASP A 1 10.87 -11.85 2.78
N LEU A 2 11.53 -11.44 1.69
CA LEU A 2 11.73 -10.04 1.32
C LEU A 2 10.47 -9.41 0.70
N SER A 3 9.48 -10.23 0.29
CA SER A 3 8.30 -9.77 -0.46
C SER A 3 7.33 -8.94 0.38
N TYR A 4 7.21 -9.20 1.68
CA TYR A 4 6.30 -8.43 2.55
C TYR A 4 6.82 -7.01 2.77
N LEU A 5 8.12 -6.88 3.05
CA LEU A 5 8.75 -5.59 3.22
C LEU A 5 8.70 -4.79 1.91
N GLU A 6 8.92 -5.44 0.77
CA GLU A 6 8.77 -4.81 -0.54
C GLU A 6 7.34 -4.30 -0.78
N GLN A 7 6.31 -5.07 -0.43
CA GLN A 7 4.91 -4.63 -0.50
C GLN A 7 4.65 -3.42 0.40
N LEU A 8 5.15 -3.43 1.64
CA LEU A 8 5.00 -2.33 2.59
C LEU A 8 5.63 -1.04 2.04
N PHE A 9 6.87 -1.12 1.58
CA PHE A 9 7.57 0.04 1.05
C PHE A 9 7.00 0.51 -0.30
N ARG A 10 6.38 -0.37 -1.09
CA ARG A 10 5.59 0.03 -2.25
C ARG A 10 4.40 0.89 -1.85
N LYS A 11 3.62 0.47 -0.84
CA LYS A 11 2.49 1.24 -0.32
C LYS A 11 2.92 2.62 0.21
N LEU A 12 3.96 2.65 1.05
CA LEU A 12 4.52 3.90 1.58
C LEU A 12 5.03 4.84 0.49
N ARG A 13 5.56 4.29 -0.61
CA ARG A 13 6.00 5.08 -1.77
C ARG A 13 4.81 5.69 -2.53
N LEU A 14 3.73 4.93 -2.72
CA LEU A 14 2.52 5.42 -3.37
C LEU A 14 1.83 6.52 -2.54
N ALA A 15 1.84 6.39 -1.22
CA ALA A 15 1.36 7.41 -0.29
C ALA A 15 2.28 8.65 -0.17
N GLY A 16 3.41 8.69 -0.89
CA GLY A 16 4.34 9.82 -0.87
C GLY A 16 5.09 10.00 0.46
N ILE A 17 5.17 8.95 1.29
CA ILE A 17 5.92 8.98 2.56
C ILE A 17 7.40 8.71 2.30
N VAL A 18 7.71 7.80 1.38
CA VAL A 18 9.08 7.45 0.97
C VAL A 18 9.29 7.56 -0.54
N THR A 19 10.53 7.71 -0.96
CA THR A 19 10.95 7.57 -2.36
C THR A 19 12.10 6.58 -2.48
N SER A 20 12.22 5.94 -3.65
CA SER A 20 13.23 4.92 -3.91
C SER A 20 14.46 5.51 -4.57
N VAL A 21 15.64 5.20 -4.03
CA VAL A 21 16.95 5.51 -4.63
C VAL A 21 17.50 4.24 -5.26
N ARG A 22 17.92 4.30 -6.52
CA ARG A 22 18.56 3.17 -7.21
C ARG A 22 20.08 3.20 -7.02
N GLY A 23 20.70 2.01 -7.07
CA GLY A 23 22.16 1.86 -7.04
C GLY A 23 22.64 0.93 -5.93
N ARG A 24 23.96 0.73 -5.86
CA ARG A 24 24.61 -0.20 -4.90
C ARG A 24 24.36 0.15 -3.43
N ASN A 25 24.10 1.43 -3.15
CA ASN A 25 23.70 1.97 -1.86
C ASN A 25 22.28 2.59 -1.94
N GLY A 26 21.43 2.04 -2.81
CA GLY A 26 20.04 2.45 -2.95
C GLY A 26 19.20 2.05 -1.73
N GLY A 27 17.89 2.26 -1.84
CA GLY A 27 16.96 1.98 -0.76
C GLY A 27 15.81 2.97 -0.76
N TYR A 28 15.25 3.24 0.41
CA TYR A 28 14.16 4.20 0.58
C TYR A 28 14.60 5.35 1.47
N ILE A 29 14.19 6.56 1.10
CA ILE A 29 14.38 7.78 1.87
C ILE A 29 13.02 8.47 2.07
N TYR A 30 12.90 9.34 3.06
CA TYR A 30 11.68 10.13 3.25
C TYR A 30 11.43 11.05 2.06
N ALA A 31 10.19 11.09 1.58
CA ALA A 31 9.77 11.95 0.48
C ALA A 31 9.25 13.32 0.94
N LYS A 32 8.95 13.48 2.23
CA LYS A 32 8.54 14.74 2.89
C LYS A 32 9.26 14.92 4.23
N SER A 33 9.12 16.10 4.84
CA SER A 33 9.72 16.39 6.16
C SER A 33 9.20 15.41 7.22
N ILE A 34 10.09 14.90 8.07
CA ILE A 34 9.74 13.90 9.09
C ILE A 34 8.72 14.44 10.10
N ASP A 35 8.79 15.75 10.40
CA ASP A 35 7.86 16.43 11.31
C ASP A 35 6.43 16.49 10.77
N SER A 36 6.26 16.24 9.45
CA SER A 36 4.97 16.19 8.77
C SER A 36 4.46 14.78 8.53
N ILE A 37 5.21 13.74 8.95
CA ILE A 37 4.81 12.34 8.84
C ILE A 37 4.26 11.91 10.21
N THR A 38 2.97 11.63 10.27
CA THR A 38 2.35 11.11 11.49
C THR A 38 2.31 9.58 11.48
N ILE A 39 2.17 8.95 12.65
CA ILE A 39 1.89 7.51 12.72
C ILE A 39 0.61 7.17 11.96
N LYS A 40 -0.40 8.06 12.02
CA LYS A 40 -1.65 7.90 11.25
C LYS A 40 -1.39 7.82 9.76
N ASP A 41 -0.52 8.66 9.20
CA ASP A 41 -0.16 8.61 7.77
C ASP A 41 0.43 7.25 7.39
N VAL A 42 1.27 6.69 8.25
CA VAL A 42 1.89 5.37 8.04
C VAL A 42 0.84 4.27 8.10
N MET A 43 -0.06 4.32 9.09
CA MET A 43 -1.15 3.34 9.20
C MET A 43 -2.08 3.42 8.00
N ASP A 44 -2.56 4.61 7.64
CA ASP A 44 -3.43 4.83 6.48
C ASP A 44 -2.78 4.30 5.19
N ALA A 45 -1.48 4.59 4.98
CA ALA A 45 -0.76 4.10 3.81
C ALA A 45 -0.64 2.57 3.74
N VAL A 46 -0.56 1.89 4.89
CA VAL A 46 -0.35 0.43 4.96
C VAL A 46 -1.67 -0.34 5.00
N ASP A 47 -2.69 0.24 5.62
CA ASP A 47 -4.05 -0.32 5.77
C ASP A 47 -4.96 0.01 4.59
N GLU A 48 -4.56 0.85 3.62
CA GLU A 48 -5.33 0.96 2.36
C GLU A 48 -5.50 -0.43 1.73
N ASP A 49 -6.78 -0.78 1.58
CA ASP A 49 -7.38 -2.08 1.32
C ASP A 49 -6.40 -3.06 0.64
N LEU A 50 -6.06 -4.12 1.38
CA LEU A 50 -6.04 -5.42 0.72
C LEU A 50 -7.45 -5.57 0.17
N ASP A 51 -7.62 -5.27 -1.11
CA ASP A 51 -8.85 -5.53 -1.85
C ASP A 51 -9.03 -7.06 -1.83
N ALA A 52 -9.47 -7.59 -0.68
CA ALA A 52 -9.56 -9.01 -0.38
C ALA A 52 -10.66 -9.67 -1.22
N THR A 53 -11.47 -8.83 -1.87
CA THR A 53 -12.44 -9.23 -2.88
C THR A 53 -11.82 -9.24 -4.28
N ASN A 54 -10.73 -8.52 -4.57
CA ASN A 54 -10.21 -8.33 -5.92
C ASN A 54 -11.28 -7.72 -6.86
N CYS A 55 -12.14 -6.86 -6.31
CA CYS A 55 -13.33 -6.33 -6.97
C CYS A 55 -13.17 -4.87 -7.42
N HIS A 56 -12.05 -4.18 -7.16
CA HIS A 56 -11.78 -2.80 -7.60
C HIS A 56 -12.93 -1.81 -7.31
N GLY A 57 -13.63 -1.97 -6.19
CA GLY A 57 -14.80 -1.14 -5.87
C GLY A 57 -16.02 -1.32 -6.79
N THR A 58 -15.99 -2.31 -7.69
CA THR A 58 -17.13 -2.76 -8.46
C THR A 58 -17.78 -3.95 -7.73
N HIS A 59 -19.10 -4.01 -7.66
CA HIS A 59 -19.83 -5.14 -7.07
C HIS A 59 -19.67 -6.46 -7.86
N SER A 60 -18.78 -6.53 -8.84
CA SER A 60 -18.60 -7.67 -9.74
C SER A 60 -17.19 -8.23 -9.61
N CYS A 61 -17.07 -9.40 -9.00
CA CYS A 61 -15.86 -10.21 -9.06
C CYS A 61 -16.02 -11.23 -10.19
N ASN A 62 -14.92 -11.51 -10.90
CA ASN A 62 -14.81 -12.30 -12.15
C ASN A 62 -16.05 -13.15 -12.51
N ASP A 63 -16.62 -12.89 -13.68
CA ASP A 63 -17.77 -13.60 -14.26
C ASP A 63 -19.16 -13.20 -13.71
N GLY A 64 -19.32 -11.92 -13.34
CA GLY A 64 -20.64 -11.31 -13.12
C GLY A 64 -21.34 -11.70 -11.81
N LYS A 65 -20.62 -12.31 -10.86
CA LYS A 65 -21.19 -12.69 -9.56
C LYS A 65 -20.88 -11.64 -8.50
N GLN A 66 -21.92 -11.27 -7.76
CA GLN A 66 -21.84 -10.31 -6.66
C GLN A 66 -21.21 -10.97 -5.43
N CYS A 67 -20.25 -10.30 -4.80
CA CYS A 67 -19.69 -10.77 -3.53
C CYS A 67 -20.76 -10.66 -2.44
N THR A 68 -21.26 -11.80 -1.97
CA THR A 68 -22.13 -11.88 -0.80
C THR A 68 -21.28 -11.82 0.46
N ARG A 69 -21.54 -10.80 1.28
CA ARG A 69 -20.84 -10.50 2.53
C ARG A 69 -21.37 -11.35 3.68
N ASP A 70 -21.30 -12.68 3.56
CA ASP A 70 -21.72 -13.60 4.63
C ASP A 70 -20.68 -14.71 4.78
N GLN A 71 -19.58 -14.40 5.50
CA GLN A 71 -19.34 -14.97 6.83
C GLN A 71 -18.30 -14.15 7.61
#